data_AF-A0A6F9BDA5-F1
#
_entry.id   AF-A0A6F9BDA5-F1
#
_cell.length_a   1.000
_cell.length_b   1.000
_cell.length_c   1.000
_cell.angle_alpha   90.00
_cell.angle_beta   90.00
_cell.angle_gamma   90.00
#
_symmetry.space_group_name_H-M   'P 1'
#
loop_
_entity.id
_entity.type
_entity.pdbx_description
1 polymer ?
#
loop_
_entity_poly.entity_id
_entity_poly.type
_entity_poly.pdbx_seq_one_letter_code
_entity_poly.pdbx_strand_id
1 'polypeptide(L)'
;MSDENFCEDPDIINEIKNCDKFTQAENAAKEKKDLDLLENVTLSIAVAGESGVGKSTFVNAFLGLRDGDEGAAETGVTKTTMKAISYSHPTMPNVYIWDLKL
;
A
#
# COMPACT_ATOMS: atom_id res chain seq x y z
N MET A 1 -56.44 10.75 -36.67
CA MET A 1 -55.78 11.44 -35.54
C MET A 1 -54.35 10.96 -35.56
N SER A 2 -53.44 11.92 -35.60
CA SER A 2 -52.07 11.82 -36.09
C SER A 2 -51.18 11.01 -35.17
N ASP A 3 -50.36 10.13 -35.76
CA ASP A 3 -49.27 9.45 -35.06
C ASP A 3 -48.21 10.49 -34.66
N GLU A 4 -47.96 10.64 -33.36
CA GLU A 4 -46.84 11.40 -32.82
C GLU A 4 -45.55 10.61 -33.06
N ASN A 5 -44.98 10.74 -34.26
CA ASN A 5 -43.59 10.36 -34.47
C ASN A 5 -42.71 11.39 -33.76
N PHE A 6 -42.24 11.03 -32.57
CA PHE A 6 -41.12 11.73 -31.94
C PHE A 6 -39.94 11.67 -32.92
N CYS A 7 -39.48 12.81 -33.41
CA CYS A 7 -38.33 12.88 -34.30
C CYS A 7 -37.10 12.51 -33.47
N GLU A 8 -36.75 11.23 -33.47
CA GLU A 8 -35.48 10.75 -32.92
C GLU A 8 -34.35 11.35 -33.76
N ASP A 9 -33.74 12.42 -33.23
CA ASP A 9 -32.58 13.05 -33.88
C ASP A 9 -31.39 12.08 -33.81
N PRO A 10 -30.91 11.57 -34.94
CA PRO A 10 -29.83 10.60 -34.98
C PRO A 10 -28.51 11.18 -34.44
N ASP A 11 -28.35 12.51 -34.43
CA ASP A 11 -27.17 13.17 -33.88
C ASP A 11 -27.20 13.11 -32.34
N ILE A 12 -28.37 13.32 -31.72
CA ILE A 12 -28.55 13.15 -30.26
C ILE A 12 -28.30 11.69 -29.86
N ILE A 13 -28.78 10.72 -30.65
CA ILE A 13 -28.57 9.30 -30.39
C ILE A 13 -27.07 8.94 -30.49
N ASN A 14 -26.35 9.48 -31.47
CA ASN A 14 -24.92 9.23 -31.64
C ASN A 14 -24.07 9.92 -30.56
N GLU A 15 -24.49 11.08 -30.08
CA GLU A 15 -23.82 11.79 -28.99
C GLU A 15 -24.01 11.08 -27.64
N ILE A 16 -25.21 10.55 -27.37
CA ILE A 16 -25.50 9.67 -26.22
C ILE A 16 -24.66 8.39 -26.29
N LYS A 17 -24.57 7.75 -27.46
CA LYS A 17 -23.71 6.55 -27.67
C LYS A 17 -22.21 6.85 -27.52
N ASN A 18 -21.80 8.11 -27.73
CA ASN A 18 -20.41 8.55 -27.54
C ASN A 18 -20.07 8.88 -26.09
N CYS A 19 -21.05 9.10 -25.21
CA CYS A 19 -20.81 9.36 -23.78
C CYS A 19 -20.23 8.14 -23.04
N ASP A 20 -20.43 6.94 -23.59
CA ASP A 20 -19.88 5.68 -23.08
C ASP A 20 -18.42 5.40 -23.50
N LYS A 21 -17.75 6.38 -24.14
CA LYS A 21 -16.37 6.23 -24.65
C LYS A 21 -15.26 6.25 -23.59
N PHE A 22 -15.57 6.34 -22.30
CA PHE A 22 -14.69 5.73 -21.30
C PHE A 22 -15.15 4.29 -21.11
N THR A 23 -14.68 3.43 -22.01
CA THR A 23 -15.14 2.05 -22.06
C THR A 23 -14.80 1.34 -20.75
N GLN A 24 -15.69 0.44 -20.30
CA GLN A 24 -15.50 -0.34 -19.08
C GLN A 24 -14.12 -1.05 -19.04
N ALA A 25 -13.57 -1.38 -20.21
CA ALA A 25 -12.23 -1.93 -20.39
C ALA A 25 -11.10 -0.93 -20.07
N GLU A 26 -11.23 0.35 -20.43
CA GLU A 26 -10.23 1.38 -20.13
C GLU A 26 -10.22 1.74 -18.64
N ASN A 27 -11.39 1.78 -18.00
CA ASN A 27 -11.51 1.98 -16.56
C ASN A 27 -10.93 0.78 -15.79
N ALA A 28 -11.24 -0.45 -16.20
CA ALA A 28 -10.67 -1.66 -15.60
C ALA A 28 -9.15 -1.76 -15.82
N ALA A 29 -8.64 -1.36 -16.99
CA ALA A 29 -7.21 -1.35 -17.27
C ALA A 29 -6.46 -0.30 -16.42
N LYS A 30 -7.05 0.87 -16.22
CA LYS A 30 -6.51 1.90 -15.33
C LYS A 30 -6.51 1.45 -13.87
N GLU A 31 -7.62 0.88 -13.40
CA GLU A 31 -7.75 0.37 -12.04
C GLU A 31 -6.77 -0.78 -11.76
N LYS A 32 -6.64 -1.73 -12.70
CA LYS A 32 -5.62 -2.79 -12.62
C LYS A 32 -4.21 -2.21 -12.54
N LYS A 33 -3.90 -1.21 -13.38
CA LYS A 33 -2.58 -0.56 -13.37
C LYS A 33 -2.30 0.13 -12.03
N ASP A 34 -3.30 0.79 -11.45
CA ASP A 34 -3.15 1.48 -10.16
C ASP A 34 -2.96 0.45 -9.02
N LEU A 35 -3.67 -0.68 -9.04
CA LEU A 35 -3.47 -1.79 -8.11
C LEU A 35 -2.08 -2.43 -8.26
N ASP A 36 -1.66 -2.74 -9.49
CA ASP A 36 -0.33 -3.28 -9.78
C ASP A 36 0.76 -2.33 -9.26
N LEU A 37 0.54 -1.01 -9.35
CA LEU A 37 1.48 -0.01 -8.84
C LEU A 37 1.57 -0.06 -7.31
N LEU A 38 0.43 -0.14 -6.62
CA LEU A 38 0.38 -0.23 -5.15
C LEU A 38 1.00 -1.53 -4.62
N GLU A 39 0.79 -2.66 -5.30
CA GLU A 39 1.38 -3.94 -4.91
C GLU A 39 2.91 -3.96 -5.06
N ASN A 40 3.45 -3.21 -6.03
CA ASN A 40 4.89 -3.18 -6.33
C ASN A 40 5.67 -2.06 -5.61
N VAL A 41 5.00 -1.18 -4.86
CA VAL A 41 5.67 -0.13 -4.10
C VAL A 41 6.38 -0.71 -2.87
N THR A 42 7.67 -0.40 -2.74
CA THR A 42 8.44 -0.69 -1.52
C THR A 42 8.28 0.42 -0.48
N LEU A 43 7.90 0.05 0.74
CA LEU A 43 7.83 0.93 1.90
C LEU A 43 8.97 0.61 2.87
N SER A 44 9.73 1.63 3.28
CA SER A 44 10.78 1.50 4.30
C SER A 44 10.56 2.48 5.44
N ILE A 45 10.51 1.97 6.67
CA ILE A 45 10.22 2.72 7.90
C ILE A 45 11.43 2.64 8.82
N ALA A 46 12.02 3.77 9.20
CA ALA A 46 13.13 3.79 10.15
C ALA A 46 12.68 4.28 11.53
N VAL A 47 12.99 3.50 12.57
CA VAL A 47 12.64 3.79 13.96
C VAL A 47 13.89 4.27 14.70
N ALA A 48 13.89 5.54 15.09
CA ALA A 48 14.98 6.21 15.81
C ALA A 48 14.52 6.69 17.19
N GLY A 49 15.47 6.90 18.09
CA GLY A 49 15.23 7.39 19.44
C GLY A 49 16.36 6.99 20.40
N GLU A 50 16.33 7.52 21.62
CA GLU A 50 17.32 7.23 22.65
C GLU A 50 17.33 5.76 23.08
N SER A 51 18.40 5.31 23.73
CA SER A 51 18.48 3.94 24.26
C SER A 51 17.42 3.71 25.35
N GLY A 52 16.82 2.52 25.37
CA GLY A 52 15.83 2.14 26.38
C GLY A 52 14.40 2.65 26.17
N VAL A 53 14.11 3.47 25.15
CA VAL A 53 12.74 4.01 24.91
C VAL A 53 11.75 3.02 24.26
N GLY A 54 12.18 1.78 24.01
CA GLY A 54 11.29 0.73 23.48
C GLY A 54 11.25 0.59 21.95
N LYS A 55 12.24 1.10 21.20
CA LYS A 55 12.30 0.99 19.72
C LYS A 55 12.16 -0.44 19.21
N SER A 56 12.97 -1.38 19.73
CA SER A 56 12.93 -2.77 19.32
C SER A 56 11.60 -3.45 19.68
N THR A 57 11.00 -3.08 20.82
CA THR A 57 9.65 -3.55 21.21
C THR A 57 8.59 -3.06 20.23
N PHE A 58 8.68 -1.81 19.78
CA PHE A 58 7.80 -1.28 18.73
C PHE A 58 7.98 -2.04 17.41
N VAL A 59 9.22 -2.33 17.02
CA VAL A 59 9.52 -3.13 15.82
C VAL A 59 8.88 -4.51 15.91
N ASN A 60 9.00 -5.20 17.05
CA ASN A 60 8.37 -6.51 17.26
C ASN A 60 6.85 -6.43 17.18
N ALA A 61 6.25 -5.44 17.84
CA ALA A 61 4.81 -5.21 17.79
C ALA A 61 4.32 -4.94 16.34
N PHE A 62 5.09 -4.17 15.56
CA PHE A 62 4.80 -3.93 14.15
C PHE A 62 4.85 -5.21 13.31
N LEU A 63 5.80 -6.12 13.61
CA LEU A 63 5.92 -7.41 12.94
C LEU A 63 4.94 -8.47 13.47
N GLY A 64 4.16 -8.16 14.51
CA GLY A 64 3.29 -9.13 15.19
C GLY A 64 4.05 -10.19 15.99
N LEU A 65 5.30 -9.93 16.35
CA LEU A 65 6.19 -10.84 17.08
C LEU A 65 6.22 -10.48 18.57
N ARG A 66 6.43 -11.50 19.39
CA ARG A 66 6.76 -11.37 20.82
C ARG A 66 8.27 -11.36 21.02
N ASP A 67 8.70 -10.84 22.15
CA ASP A 67 10.10 -10.87 22.52
C ASP A 67 10.60 -12.32 22.64
N GLY A 68 11.66 -12.65 21.90
CA GLY A 68 12.24 -13.99 21.85
C GLY A 68 11.68 -14.90 20.75
N ASP A 69 10.67 -14.46 20.00
CA ASP A 69 10.24 -15.18 18.79
C ASP A 69 11.36 -15.20 17.74
N GLU A 70 11.35 -16.21 16.88
CA GLU A 70 12.29 -16.29 15.77
C GLU A 70 12.14 -15.06 14.85
N GLY A 71 13.25 -14.37 14.61
CA GLY A 71 13.26 -13.13 13.81
C GLY A 71 12.86 -11.86 14.57
N ALA A 72 12.53 -11.95 15.86
CA ALA A 72 12.24 -10.78 16.69
C ALA A 72 13.48 -9.89 16.88
N ALA A 73 13.27 -8.58 16.85
CA ALA A 73 14.27 -7.60 17.23
C ALA A 73 14.65 -7.79 18.71
N GLU A 74 15.94 -8.02 18.95
CA GLU A 74 16.43 -8.17 20.31
C GLU A 74 16.24 -6.87 21.10
N THR A 75 15.52 -6.99 22.22
CA THR A 75 15.20 -5.93 23.17
C THR A 75 16.21 -5.88 24.32
N GLY A 76 16.44 -4.68 24.87
CA GLY A 76 17.34 -4.48 26.02
C GLY A 76 18.13 -3.17 25.94
N VAL A 77 18.61 -2.69 27.08
CA VAL A 77 19.33 -1.41 27.20
C VAL A 77 20.82 -1.54 26.87
N THR A 78 21.36 -2.76 26.90
CA THR A 78 22.81 -3.07 26.83
C THR A 78 23.42 -2.97 25.42
N LYS A 79 22.96 -2.05 24.58
CA LYS A 79 23.38 -1.97 23.17
C LYS A 79 24.42 -0.89 22.94
N THR A 80 25.64 -1.33 22.65
CA THR A 80 26.79 -0.49 22.28
C THR A 80 27.05 -0.46 20.77
N THR A 81 26.27 -1.20 19.98
CA THR A 81 26.54 -1.39 18.54
C THR A 81 25.68 -0.46 17.69
N MET A 82 26.33 0.51 17.05
CA MET A 82 25.77 1.43 16.06
C MET A 82 25.46 0.71 14.74
N LYS A 83 24.45 -0.17 14.72
CA LYS A 83 23.99 -0.85 13.50
C LYS A 83 22.48 -0.70 13.33
N ALA A 84 22.09 -0.27 12.13
CA ALA A 84 20.72 -0.40 11.65
C ALA A 84 20.45 -1.87 11.29
N ILE A 85 19.35 -2.42 11.77
CA ILE A 85 18.90 -3.78 11.42
C ILE A 85 17.54 -3.67 10.74
N SER A 86 17.40 -4.26 9.55
CA SER A 86 16.12 -4.32 8.83
C SER A 86 15.38 -5.62 9.11
N TYR A 87 14.05 -5.53 9.11
CA TYR A 87 13.13 -6.65 9.24
C TYR A 87 12.07 -6.52 8.15
N SER A 88 11.76 -7.62 7.47
CA SER A 88 10.69 -7.67 6.46
C SER A 88 9.37 -8.07 7.12
N HIS A 89 8.27 -7.43 6.74
CA HIS A 89 6.96 -7.74 7.29
C HIS A 89 6.47 -9.13 6.80
N PRO A 90 6.00 -10.01 7.69
CA PRO A 90 5.75 -11.43 7.35
C PRO A 90 4.71 -11.65 6.26
N THR A 91 3.71 -10.76 6.14
CA THR A 91 2.66 -10.84 5.12
C THR A 91 2.82 -9.84 3.99
N MET A 92 3.76 -8.90 4.09
CA MET A 92 3.92 -7.77 3.17
C MET A 92 5.39 -7.62 2.79
N PRO A 93 5.89 -8.40 1.81
CA PRO A 93 7.32 -8.53 1.54
C PRO A 93 7.99 -7.22 1.10
N ASN A 94 7.22 -6.29 0.53
CA ASN A 94 7.67 -4.97 0.10
C ASN A 94 7.74 -3.94 1.26
N VAL A 95 7.47 -4.36 2.50
CA VAL A 95 7.52 -3.49 3.67
C VAL A 95 8.67 -3.89 4.58
N TYR A 96 9.53 -2.92 4.87
CA TYR A 96 10.71 -3.06 5.70
C TYR A 96 10.66 -2.08 6.86
N ILE A 97 10.95 -2.57 8.06
CA ILE A 97 11.12 -1.74 9.24
C ILE A 97 12.57 -1.84 9.74
N TRP A 98 13.15 -0.70 10.08
CA TRP A 98 14.55 -0.57 10.47
C TRP A 98 14.65 -0.13 11.93
N ASP A 99 15.31 -0.95 12.75
CA ASP A 99 15.63 -0.64 14.14
C ASP A 99 16.98 0.08 14.18
N LEU A 100 16.97 1.39 14.44
CA LEU A 100 18.19 2.19 14.54
C LEU A 100 18.68 2.21 15.99
N LYS A 101 19.70 1.41 16.26
CA LYS A 101 20.40 1.39 17.53
C LYS A 101 21.47 2.46 17.53
N LEU A 102 21.07 3.64 18.00
CA LEU A 102 21.91 4.79 18.32
C LEU A 102 22.39 4.73 19.76
#